data_AF-A0A7X2TEL0-F1
#
_entry.id   AF-A0A7X2TEL0-F1
#
_cell.length_a   1.000
_cell.length_b   1.000
_cell.length_c   1.000
_cell.angle_alpha   90.00
_cell.angle_beta   90.00
_cell.angle_gamma   90.00
#
_symmetry.space_group_name_H-M   'P 1'
#
loop_
_entity.id
_entity.type
_entity.pdbx_description
1 polymer ?
#
loop_
_entity_poly.entity_id
_entity_poly.type
_entity_poly.pdbx_seq_one_letter_code
_entity_poly.pdbx_strand_id
1 'polypeptide(L)'
;MRVTAKVHILAKVQKPWTDSNGVERLSYSINIMQEQGQVIDTLKLNQEQYNLVEANKSYTVIADYGSGKNGSFLRVVDIVADKV
;
A
#
# COMPACT_ATOMS: atom_id res chain seq x y z
N MET A 1 -5.65 16.20 1.77
CA MET A 1 -7.09 15.86 1.71
C MET A 1 -7.24 14.41 2.09
N ARG A 2 -8.11 14.07 3.04
CA ARG A 2 -8.34 12.68 3.43
C ARG A 2 -9.26 12.01 2.40
N VAL A 3 -8.83 10.87 1.86
CA VAL A 3 -9.60 10.05 0.91
C VAL A 3 -9.79 8.64 1.46
N THR A 4 -10.88 7.99 1.04
CA THR A 4 -11.21 6.62 1.41
C THR A 4 -11.53 5.83 0.15
N ALA A 5 -10.98 4.62 0.02
CA ALA A 5 -11.19 3.74 -1.12
C ALA A 5 -11.37 2.31 -0.64
N LYS A 6 -12.31 1.58 -1.26
CA LYS A 6 -12.41 0.14 -1.11
C LYS A 6 -11.46 -0.51 -2.12
N VAL A 7 -10.57 -1.38 -1.63
CA VAL A 7 -9.59 -2.07 -2.46
C VAL A 7 -9.64 -3.56 -2.19
N HIS A 8 -9.43 -4.36 -3.23
CA HIS A 8 -9.18 -5.78 -3.10
C HIS A 8 -7.68 -6.03 -3.17
N ILE A 9 -7.10 -6.62 -2.14
CA ILE A 9 -5.65 -6.85 -2.09
C ILE A 9 -5.35 -8.11 -2.89
N LEU A 10 -4.64 -7.98 -4.00
CA LEU A 10 -4.26 -9.09 -4.87
C LEU A 10 -3.07 -9.87 -4.28
N ALA A 11 -2.07 -9.14 -3.79
CA ALA A 11 -0.86 -9.73 -3.26
C ALA A 11 -0.17 -8.82 -2.25
N LYS A 12 0.62 -9.44 -1.37
CA LYS A 12 1.50 -8.76 -0.43
C LYS A 12 2.94 -8.91 -0.91
N VAL A 13 3.70 -7.81 -0.89
CA VAL A 13 5.08 -7.78 -1.37
C VAL A 13 5.98 -7.17 -0.29
N GLN A 14 6.95 -7.95 0.17
CA GLN A 14 8.03 -7.53 1.04
C GLN A 14 9.35 -7.64 0.28
N LYS A 15 10.12 -6.55 0.21
CA LYS A 15 11.42 -6.53 -0.48
C LYS A 15 12.48 -5.86 0.37
N PRO A 16 13.69 -6.45 0.52
CA PRO A 16 14.81 -5.75 1.10
C PRO A 16 15.26 -4.60 0.20
N TRP A 17 15.73 -3.51 0.81
CA TRP A 17 16.37 -2.39 0.13
C TRP A 17 17.43 -1.78 1.05
N THR A 18 18.49 -1.26 0.46
CA THR A 18 19.56 -0.58 1.19
C THR A 18 19.29 0.92 1.17
N ASP A 19 19.30 1.57 2.33
CA ASP A 19 19.16 3.01 2.41
C ASP A 19 20.45 3.75 2.01
N SER A 20 20.38 5.08 1.91
CA SER A 20 21.54 5.91 1.53
C SER A 20 22.73 5.81 2.49
N ASN A 21 22.53 5.26 3.69
CA ASN A 21 23.57 5.06 4.70
C ASN A 21 24.12 3.62 4.68
N GLY A 22 23.71 2.78 3.73
CA GLY A 22 24.15 1.38 3.63
C GLY A 22 23.39 0.42 4.54
N VAL A 23 22.32 0.86 5.20
CA VAL A 23 21.55 0.00 6.13
C VAL A 23 20.47 -0.76 5.37
N GLU A 24 20.43 -2.09 5.54
CA GLU A 24 19.35 -2.92 5.00
C GLU A 24 18.04 -2.65 5.74
N ARG A 25 16.99 -2.40 4.96
CA ARG A 25 15.63 -2.19 5.44
C ARG A 25 14.66 -3.01 4.61
N LEU A 26 13.46 -3.21 5.16
CA LEU A 26 12.37 -3.87 4.45
C LEU A 26 11.38 -2.82 3.94
N SER A 27 10.98 -2.95 2.68
CA SER A 27 9.87 -2.23 2.07
C SER A 27 8.66 -3.14 2.06
N TYR A 28 7.52 -2.63 2.53
CA TYR A 28 6.24 -3.33 2.54
C TYR A 28 5.26 -2.68 1.57
N SER A 29 4.58 -3.50 0.78
CA SER A 29 3.63 -3.05 -0.23
C SER A 29 2.51 -4.06 -0.46
N ILE A 30 1.38 -3.57 -0.96
CA ILE A 30 0.26 -4.38 -1.43
C ILE A 30 -0.07 -4.02 -2.88
N ASN A 31 -0.40 -5.03 -3.67
CA ASN A 31 -0.87 -4.85 -5.05
C ASN A 31 -2.39 -4.82 -5.03
N ILE A 32 -3.00 -3.80 -5.61
CA ILE A 32 -4.45 -3.59 -5.54
C ILE A 32 -5.14 -3.58 -6.90
N MET A 33 -4.38 -3.40 -8.00
CA MET A 33 -4.92 -3.43 -9.35
C MET A 33 -3.98 -4.15 -10.30
N GLN A 34 -4.56 -4.89 -11.24
CA GLN A 34 -3.84 -5.53 -12.33
C GLN A 34 -4.61 -5.38 -13.65
N GLU A 35 -3.86 -5.32 -14.74
CA GLU A 35 -4.38 -5.32 -16.10
C GLU A 35 -3.61 -6.36 -16.92
N GLN A 36 -4.31 -7.29 -17.56
CA GLN A 36 -3.72 -8.37 -18.38
C GLN A 36 -2.59 -9.16 -17.67
N GLY A 37 -2.72 -9.36 -16.35
CA GLY A 37 -1.73 -10.06 -15.53
C GLY A 37 -0.53 -9.22 -15.09
N GLN A 38 -0.49 -7.93 -15.45
CA GLN A 38 0.51 -6.98 -14.96
C GLN A 38 -0.07 -6.13 -13.83
N VAL A 39 0.70 -5.95 -12.76
CA VAL A 39 0.30 -5.07 -11.64
C VAL A 39 0.42 -3.62 -12.10
N ILE A 40 -0.67 -2.87 -12.03
CA ILE A 40 -0.72 -1.45 -12.45
C ILE A 40 -0.83 -0.49 -11.27
N ASP A 41 -1.22 -0.97 -10.07
CA ASP A 41 -1.25 -0.14 -8.87
C ASP A 41 -0.77 -0.90 -7.63
N THR A 42 0.03 -0.22 -6.83
CA THR A 42 0.70 -0.72 -5.63
C THR A 42 0.71 0.35 -4.55
N LEU A 43 0.21 0.01 -3.36
CA LEU A 43 0.28 0.90 -2.20
C LEU A 43 1.44 0.52 -1.29
N LYS A 44 2.18 1.53 -0.83
CA LYS A 44 3.25 1.38 0.16
C LYS A 44 2.67 1.44 1.57
N LEU A 45 3.09 0.50 2.40
CA LEU A 45 2.65 0.37 3.78
C LEU A 45 3.84 0.45 4.73
N ASN A 46 3.55 0.75 6.00
CA ASN A 46 4.47 0.42 7.08
C ASN A 46 4.31 -1.06 7.49
N GLN A 47 5.18 -1.54 8.38
CA GLN A 47 5.16 -2.95 8.81
C GLN A 47 3.87 -3.33 9.54
N GLU A 48 3.35 -2.44 10.39
CA GLU A 48 2.13 -2.70 11.18
C GLU A 48 0.92 -2.88 10.26
N GLN A 49 0.70 -1.94 9.34
CA GLN A 49 -0.35 -2.00 8.31
C GLN A 49 -0.19 -3.25 7.44
N TYR A 50 1.03 -3.60 7.05
CA TYR A 50 1.31 -4.81 6.27
C TYR A 50 0.92 -6.08 7.02
N ASN A 51 1.10 -6.14 8.34
CA ASN A 51 0.76 -7.31 9.13
C ASN A 51 -0.75 -7.47 9.35
N LEU A 52 -1.52 -6.39 9.27
CA LEU A 52 -2.98 -6.40 9.46
C LEU A 52 -3.77 -6.86 8.22
N VAL A 53 -3.13 -6.89 7.06
CA VAL A 53 -3.78 -7.23 5.80
C VAL A 53 -3.41 -8.63 5.32
N GLU A 54 -4.33 -9.26 4.61
CA GLU A 54 -4.12 -10.52 3.91
C GLU A 54 -4.39 -10.37 2.42
N ALA A 55 -3.74 -11.20 1.61
CA ALA A 55 -4.04 -11.27 0.19
C ALA A 55 -5.42 -11.91 -0.06
N ASN A 56 -6.01 -11.58 -1.21
CA ASN A 56 -7.35 -12.00 -1.64
C ASN A 56 -8.48 -11.58 -0.68
N LYS A 57 -8.29 -10.51 0.09
CA LYS A 57 -9.32 -9.91 0.94
C LYS A 57 -9.54 -8.45 0.57
N SER A 58 -10.77 -7.99 0.80
CA SER A 58 -11.18 -6.61 0.55
C SER A 58 -11.07 -5.78 1.83
N TYR A 59 -10.55 -4.57 1.68
CA TYR A 59 -10.34 -3.63 2.78
C TYR A 59 -10.76 -2.23 2.36
N THR A 60 -11.14 -1.43 3.36
CA THR A 60 -11.26 0.01 3.21
C THR A 60 -9.92 0.65 3.59
N VAL A 61 -9.28 1.30 2.60
CA VAL A 61 -8.04 2.06 2.77
C VAL A 61 -8.37 3.53 2.98
N ILE A 62 -7.78 4.09 4.03
CA ILE A 62 -7.88 5.50 4.39
C ILE A 62 -6.51 6.12 4.13
N ALA A 63 -6.44 7.12 3.25
CA ALA A 63 -5.19 7.75 2.85
C ALA A 63 -5.28 9.28 2.83
N ASP A 64 -4.16 9.94 3.10
CA ASP A 64 -4.01 11.37 2.86
C ASP A 64 -3.46 11.60 1.45
N TYR A 65 -4.27 12.24 0.62
CA TYR A 65 -3.85 12.80 -0.65
C TYR A 65 -3.10 14.11 -0.44
N GLY A 66 -1.92 14.20 -1.05
CA GLY A 66 -1.12 15.40 -1.14
C GLY A 66 -0.54 15.59 -2.54
N SER A 67 -0.05 16.79 -2.81
CA SER A 67 0.70 17.11 -4.02
C SER A 67 2.04 17.76 -3.65
N GLY A 68 3.08 17.41 -4.38
CA GLY A 68 4.43 17.94 -4.19
C GLY A 68 5.12 18.21 -5.52
N LYS A 69 6.43 18.51 -5.45
CA LYS A 69 7.24 18.84 -6.64
C LYS A 69 7.27 17.72 -7.69
N ASN A 70 7.06 16.47 -7.29
CA ASN A 70 7.09 15.29 -8.15
C ASN A 70 5.69 14.75 -8.49
N GLY A 71 4.65 15.57 -8.31
CA GLY A 71 3.27 15.19 -8.55
C GLY A 71 2.52 14.81 -7.28
N SER A 72 1.38 14.16 -7.48
CA SER A 72 0.46 13.77 -6.41
C SER A 72 0.87 12.45 -5.77
N PHE A 73 0.57 12.31 -4.48
CA PHE A 73 0.85 11.10 -3.72
C PHE A 73 -0.29 10.77 -2.75
N LEU A 74 -0.38 9.49 -2.43
CA LEU A 74 -1.24 8.97 -1.38
C LEU A 74 -0.37 8.43 -0.25
N ARG A 75 -0.65 8.85 0.98
CA ARG A 75 -0.04 8.27 2.18
C ARG A 75 -1.11 7.49 2.92
N VAL A 76 -0.95 6.17 2.98
CA VAL A 76 -1.87 5.30 3.73
C VAL A 76 -1.77 5.62 5.21
N VAL A 77 -2.92 5.98 5.80
CA VAL A 77 -3.04 6.30 7.22
C VAL A 77 -3.55 5.08 7.97
N ASP A 78 -4.59 4.43 7.45
CA ASP A 78 -5.22 3.29 8.10
C ASP A 78 -5.82 2.32 7.08
N ILE A 79 -5.99 1.06 7.50
CA ILE A 79 -6.58 -0.01 6.70
C ILE A 79 -7.54 -0.79 7.59
N VAL A 80 -8.81 -0.79 7.21
CA VAL A 80 -9.88 -1.43 7.98
C VAL A 80 -10.43 -2.59 7.17
N ALA A 81 -10.55 -3.77 7.80
CA ALA A 81 -11.23 -4.90 7.18
C ALA A 81 -12.69 -4.53 6.93
N ASP A 82 -13.21 -4.83 5.74
CA ASP A 82 -14.63 -4.68 5.49
C ASP A 82 -15.39 -5.61 6.46
N LYS A 83 -16.39 -5.07 7.16
CA LYS A 83 -17.27 -5.88 8.00
C LYS A 83 -18.03 -6.82 7.07
N VAL A 84 -17.81 -8.12 7.25
CA VAL A 84 -18.58 -9.21 6.62
C VAL A 84 -20.04 -9.10 7.04
#